data_AF-A0A8T5T4U4-F1
#
_entry.id   AF-A0A8T5T4U4-F1
#
_cell.length_a   1.000
_cell.length_b   1.000
_cell.length_c   1.000
_cell.angle_alpha   90.00
_cell.angle_beta   90.00
_cell.angle_gamma   90.00
#
_symmetry.space_group_name_H-M   'P 1'
#
loop_
_entity.id
_entity.type
_entity.pdbx_description
1 polymer ?
#
loop_
_entity_poly.entity_id
_entity_poly.type
_entity_poly.pdbx_seq_one_letter_code
_entity_poly.pdbx_strand_id
1 'polypeptide(L)'
;IEDEFTDENIKEIQETIEKEKEMLKLLLVERESLIYELSDQVVAIETEKKELQDILNAAMIDKKKWHKQKEVLERLVTSDPRFNIISLLRRMGVIAPIQLSFVLGVSLSQTRRYINDLEKMKIAKVNEDSTVSLDSSFDEETMNIRIEKNEEK
;
A
#
# COMPACT_ATOMS: atom_id res chain seq x y z
N ILE A 1 -30.51 71.28 28.06
CA ILE A 1 -29.85 70.23 28.90
C ILE A 1 -28.41 70.25 28.44
N GLU A 2 -27.68 71.25 28.93
CA GLU A 2 -26.23 71.30 28.78
C GLU A 2 -25.72 70.44 29.93
N ASP A 3 -25.21 69.24 29.61
CA ASP A 3 -24.51 68.43 30.59
C ASP A 3 -23.23 69.20 30.95
N GLU A 4 -23.19 69.77 32.15
CA GLU A 4 -21.97 70.35 32.71
C GLU A 4 -20.93 69.23 32.87
N PHE A 5 -19.92 69.25 32.01
CA PHE A 5 -18.70 68.48 32.19
C PHE A 5 -17.97 69.04 33.43
N THR A 6 -18.21 68.42 34.58
CA THR A 6 -17.50 68.72 35.82
C THR A 6 -16.09 68.13 35.79
N ASP A 7 -15.13 68.75 36.48
CA ASP A 7 -13.77 68.22 36.63
C ASP A 7 -13.74 66.80 37.22
N GLU A 8 -14.74 66.46 38.03
CA GLU A 8 -14.97 65.12 38.58
C GLU A 8 -15.24 64.09 37.47
N ASN A 9 -16.13 64.42 36.52
CA ASN A 9 -16.46 63.56 35.37
C ASN A 9 -15.25 63.37 34.44
N ILE A 10 -14.43 64.42 34.25
CA ILE A 10 -13.20 64.33 33.44
C ILE A 10 -12.20 63.37 34.09
N LYS A 11 -12.06 63.42 35.41
CA LYS A 11 -11.13 62.57 36.17
C LYS A 11 -11.56 61.10 36.14
N GLU A 12 -12.86 60.83 36.24
CA GLU A 12 -13.42 59.47 36.15
C GLU A 12 -13.23 58.86 34.75
N ILE A 13 -13.38 59.67 33.70
CA ILE A 13 -13.09 59.29 32.32
C ILE A 13 -11.59 58.99 32.15
N GLN A 14 -10.70 59.82 32.70
CA GLN A 14 -9.26 59.59 32.63
C GLN A 14 -8.81 58.31 33.34
N GLU A 15 -9.37 58.00 34.52
CA GLU A 15 -9.11 56.73 35.20
C GLU A 15 -9.60 55.52 34.40
N THR A 16 -10.75 55.64 33.74
CA THR A 16 -11.29 54.58 32.88
C THR A 16 -10.39 54.34 31.67
N ILE A 17 -9.94 55.41 31.01
CA ILE A 17 -9.02 55.35 29.87
C ILE A 17 -7.69 54.70 30.28
N GLU A 18 -7.14 55.04 31.45
CA GLU A 18 -5.87 54.46 31.87
C GLU A 18 -6.00 52.96 32.22
N LYS A 19 -7.12 52.55 32.85
CA LYS A 19 -7.44 51.13 33.08
C LYS A 19 -7.58 50.34 31.77
N GLU A 20 -8.29 50.89 30.79
CA GLU A 20 -8.43 50.25 29.46
C GLU A 20 -7.08 50.14 28.75
N LYS A 21 -6.23 51.16 28.86
CA LYS A 21 -4.88 51.16 28.28
C LYS A 21 -3.96 50.14 28.94
N GLU A 22 -4.04 49.94 30.26
CA GLU A 22 -3.32 48.87 30.95
C GLU A 22 -3.82 47.49 30.52
N MET A 23 -5.14 47.31 30.39
CA MET A 23 -5.73 46.07 29.89
C MET A 23 -5.28 45.75 28.46
N LEU A 24 -5.26 46.75 27.57
CA LEU A 24 -4.77 46.58 26.20
C LEU A 24 -3.29 46.18 26.15
N LYS A 25 -2.45 46.71 27.05
CA LYS A 25 -1.04 46.29 27.15
C LYS A 25 -0.91 44.83 27.57
N LEU A 26 -1.69 44.38 28.54
CA LEU A 26 -1.69 42.97 28.96
C LEU A 26 -2.12 42.04 27.83
N LEU A 27 -3.20 42.38 27.13
CA LEU A 27 -3.69 41.60 25.98
C LEU A 27 -2.67 41.55 24.83
N LEU A 28 -1.91 42.63 24.62
CA LEU A 28 -0.83 42.63 23.62
C LEU A 28 0.28 41.64 23.98
N VAL A 29 0.70 41.59 25.25
CA VAL A 29 1.71 40.65 25.73
C VAL A 29 1.23 39.21 25.60
N GLU A 30 -0.02 38.92 26.00
CA GLU A 30 -0.61 37.58 25.84
C GLU A 30 -0.68 37.17 24.36
N ARG A 31 -1.06 38.09 23.47
CA ARG A 31 -1.09 37.83 22.03
C ARG A 31 0.29 37.54 21.47
N GLU A 32 1.32 38.27 21.89
CA GLU A 32 2.70 38.02 21.48
C GLU A 32 3.18 36.64 21.93
N SER A 33 2.88 36.24 23.18
CA SER A 33 3.17 34.90 23.69
C SER A 33 2.51 33.81 22.84
N LEU A 34 1.24 33.97 22.52
CA LEU A 34 0.50 33.02 21.69
C LEU A 34 1.09 32.92 20.27
N ILE A 35 1.55 34.03 19.70
CA ILE A 35 2.21 34.03 18.39
C ILE A 35 3.50 33.20 18.42
N TYR A 36 4.29 33.30 19.48
CA TYR A 36 5.50 32.48 19.63
C TYR A 36 5.17 30.99 19.73
N GLU A 37 4.21 30.61 20.58
CA GLU A 37 3.78 29.20 20.73
C GLU A 37 3.27 28.61 19.41
N LEU A 38 2.43 29.36 18.68
CA LEU A 38 1.94 28.93 17.36
C LEU A 38 3.07 28.83 16.34
N SER A 39 4.05 29.73 16.39
CA SER A 39 5.22 29.67 15.49
C SER A 39 6.06 28.41 15.74
N ASP A 40 6.29 28.05 17.00
CA ASP A 40 7.00 26.82 17.37
C ASP A 40 6.24 25.57 16.90
N GLN A 41 4.91 25.55 17.05
CA GLN A 41 4.07 24.46 16.54
C GLN A 41 4.14 24.34 15.01
N VAL A 42 4.13 25.45 14.28
CA VAL A 42 4.28 25.44 12.82
C VAL A 42 5.62 24.82 12.41
N VAL A 43 6.71 25.20 13.08
CA VAL A 43 8.04 24.61 12.80
C VAL A 43 8.02 23.10 13.07
N ALA A 44 7.46 22.65 14.19
CA ALA A 44 7.34 21.22 14.49
C ALA A 44 6.56 20.48 13.39
N ILE A 45 5.40 20.99 12.98
CA ILE A 45 4.58 20.41 11.92
C ILE A 45 5.34 20.36 10.59
N GLU A 46 6.09 21.41 10.24
CA GLU A 46 6.91 21.44 9.02
C GLU A 46 8.02 20.39 9.05
N THR A 47 8.64 20.17 10.21
CA THR A 47 9.64 19.11 10.37
C THR A 47 9.05 17.71 10.22
N GLU A 48 7.94 17.41 10.90
CA GLU A 48 7.25 16.12 10.78
C GLU A 48 6.79 15.85 9.34
N LYS A 49 6.25 16.88 8.66
CA LYS A 49 5.84 16.79 7.26
C LYS A 49 7.01 16.38 6.37
N LYS A 50 8.20 16.92 6.61
CA LYS A 50 9.40 16.57 5.84
C LYS A 50 9.82 15.12 6.09
N GLU A 51 9.83 14.68 7.34
CA GLU A 51 10.17 13.28 7.69
C GLU A 51 9.19 12.29 7.05
N LEU A 52 7.88 12.58 7.12
CA LEU A 52 6.86 11.76 6.47
C LEU A 52 7.04 11.72 4.96
N GLN A 53 7.43 12.84 4.33
CA GLN A 53 7.70 12.89 2.91
C GLN A 53 8.90 12.02 2.52
N ASP A 54 9.97 12.02 3.33
CA ASP A 54 11.16 11.19 3.10
C ASP A 54 10.83 9.69 3.26
N ILE A 55 10.06 9.33 4.28
CA ILE A 55 9.56 7.95 4.47
C ILE A 55 8.71 7.51 3.28
N LEU A 56 7.81 8.37 2.80
CA LEU A 56 6.96 8.08 1.65
C LEU A 56 7.81 7.83 0.38
N ASN A 57 8.83 8.66 0.16
CA ASN A 57 9.74 8.51 -0.98
C ASN A 57 10.52 7.18 -0.91
N ALA A 58 11.02 6.82 0.27
CA ALA A 58 11.70 5.54 0.49
C ALA A 58 10.78 4.35 0.22
N ALA A 59 9.54 4.38 0.76
CA ALA A 59 8.55 3.34 0.54
C ALA A 59 8.17 3.19 -0.96
N MET A 60 8.12 4.29 -1.72
CA MET A 60 7.88 4.24 -3.16
C MET A 60 9.02 3.57 -3.93
N ILE A 61 10.28 3.81 -3.52
CA ILE A 61 11.45 3.14 -4.10
C ILE A 61 11.38 1.63 -3.84
N ASP A 62 11.08 1.23 -2.60
CA ASP A 62 10.96 -0.18 -2.23
C ASP A 62 9.82 -0.87 -2.97
N LYS A 63 8.66 -0.21 -3.08
CA LYS A 63 7.53 -0.71 -3.88
C LYS A 63 7.94 -0.99 -5.32
N LYS A 64 8.70 -0.09 -5.94
CA LYS A 64 9.20 -0.27 -7.31
C LYS A 64 10.18 -1.45 -7.41
N LYS A 65 11.04 -1.63 -6.42
CA LYS A 65 11.96 -2.78 -6.35
C LYS A 65 11.22 -4.10 -6.23
N TRP A 66 10.23 -4.17 -5.34
CA TRP A 66 9.36 -5.34 -5.20
C TRP A 66 8.58 -5.66 -6.47
N HIS A 67 8.08 -4.64 -7.18
CA HIS A 67 7.39 -4.85 -8.45
C HIS A 67 8.30 -5.50 -9.50
N LYS A 68 9.53 -5.01 -9.67
CA LYS A 68 10.51 -5.63 -10.56
C LYS A 68 10.85 -7.06 -10.17
N GLN A 69 11.00 -7.34 -8.87
CA GLN A 69 11.27 -8.69 -8.39
C GLN A 69 10.09 -9.62 -8.67
N LYS A 70 8.86 -9.15 -8.44
CA LYS A 70 7.63 -9.86 -8.80
C LYS A 70 7.61 -10.21 -10.30
N GLU A 71 7.87 -9.25 -11.19
CA GLU A 71 7.94 -9.51 -12.64
C GLU A 71 8.99 -10.56 -13.03
N VAL A 72 10.15 -10.56 -12.37
CA VAL A 72 11.19 -11.58 -12.60
C VAL A 72 10.71 -12.95 -12.13
N LEU A 73 10.12 -13.04 -10.94
CA LEU A 73 9.58 -14.28 -10.41
C LEU A 73 8.44 -14.81 -11.27
N GLU A 74 7.53 -13.95 -11.74
CA GLU A 74 6.45 -14.32 -12.65
C GLU A 74 7.00 -14.88 -13.96
N ARG A 75 8.04 -14.27 -14.55
CA ARG A 75 8.71 -14.80 -15.75
C ARG A 75 9.37 -16.16 -15.49
N LEU A 76 10.05 -16.31 -14.36
CA LEU A 76 10.68 -17.58 -14.00
C LEU A 76 9.63 -18.69 -13.81
N VAL A 77 8.55 -18.40 -13.09
CA VAL A 77 7.47 -19.37 -12.83
C VAL A 77 6.74 -19.74 -14.12
N THR A 78 6.41 -18.77 -14.97
CA THR A 78 5.73 -19.03 -16.25
C THR A 78 6.61 -19.75 -17.28
N SER A 79 7.94 -19.68 -17.13
CA SER A 79 8.88 -20.47 -17.94
C SER A 79 8.96 -21.94 -17.50
N ASP A 80 8.51 -22.28 -16.30
CA ASP A 80 8.50 -23.66 -15.81
C ASP A 80 7.36 -24.45 -16.49
N PRO A 81 7.66 -25.54 -17.22
CA PRO A 81 6.63 -26.37 -17.85
C PRO A 81 5.58 -26.91 -16.88
N ARG A 82 5.93 -27.07 -15.60
CA ARG A 82 4.99 -27.50 -14.55
C ARG A 82 3.88 -26.49 -14.30
N PHE A 83 4.16 -25.20 -14.42
CA PHE A 83 3.15 -24.15 -14.28
C PHE A 83 2.11 -24.22 -15.40
N ASN A 84 2.55 -24.50 -16.62
CA ASN A 84 1.66 -24.71 -17.76
C ASN A 84 0.79 -25.96 -17.59
N ILE A 85 1.33 -27.04 -17.00
CA ILE A 85 0.53 -28.23 -16.64
C ILE A 85 -0.57 -27.85 -15.64
N ILE A 86 -0.23 -27.16 -14.54
CA ILE A 86 -1.21 -26.73 -13.54
C ILE A 86 -2.30 -25.84 -14.19
N SER A 87 -1.91 -24.88 -15.02
CA SER A 87 -2.84 -24.00 -15.74
C SER A 87 -3.79 -24.78 -16.67
N LEU A 88 -3.27 -25.78 -17.39
CA LEU A 88 -4.08 -26.66 -18.24
C LEU A 88 -5.04 -27.53 -17.44
N LEU A 89 -4.59 -28.08 -16.31
CA LEU A 89 -5.43 -28.86 -15.40
C LEU A 89 -6.54 -28.00 -14.77
N ARG A 90 -6.26 -26.74 -14.40
CA ARG A 90 -7.29 -25.79 -13.96
C ARG A 90 -8.38 -25.58 -15.02
N ARG A 91 -7.97 -25.46 -16.29
CA ARG A 91 -8.90 -25.17 -17.39
C ARG A 91 -9.70 -26.39 -17.83
N MET A 92 -9.09 -27.58 -17.85
CA MET A 92 -9.68 -28.79 -18.45
C MET A 92 -10.11 -29.84 -17.39
N GLY A 93 -9.75 -29.65 -16.13
CA GLY A 93 -10.03 -30.54 -15.00
C GLY A 93 -9.16 -31.80 -14.99
N VAL A 94 -9.24 -32.57 -16.07
CA VAL A 94 -8.57 -33.87 -16.21
C VAL A 94 -7.96 -33.99 -17.60
N ILE A 95 -6.76 -34.55 -17.69
CA ILE A 95 -5.99 -34.55 -18.95
C ILE A 95 -5.11 -35.81 -19.04
N ALA A 96 -4.94 -36.36 -20.24
CA ALA A 96 -4.00 -37.46 -20.45
C ALA A 96 -2.54 -36.93 -20.59
N PRO A 97 -1.53 -37.63 -20.04
CA PRO A 97 -0.11 -37.23 -20.18
C PRO A 97 0.35 -37.03 -21.63
N ILE A 98 -0.23 -37.76 -22.58
CA ILE A 98 0.11 -37.62 -24.00
C ILE A 98 -0.37 -36.28 -24.58
N GLN A 99 -1.54 -35.81 -24.15
CA GLN A 99 -2.05 -34.50 -24.55
C GLN A 99 -1.19 -33.38 -23.95
N LEU A 100 -0.73 -33.54 -22.71
CA LEU A 100 0.25 -32.62 -22.11
C LEU A 100 1.55 -32.56 -22.89
N SER A 101 2.11 -33.71 -23.31
CA SER A 101 3.34 -33.70 -24.12
C SER A 101 3.17 -32.93 -25.44
N PHE A 102 2.01 -33.05 -26.10
CA PHE A 102 1.74 -32.31 -27.33
C PHE A 102 1.61 -30.80 -27.07
N VAL A 103 0.88 -30.38 -26.03
CA VAL A 103 0.68 -28.95 -25.73
C VAL A 103 1.96 -28.29 -25.24
N LEU A 104 2.77 -29.00 -24.46
CA LEU A 104 4.04 -28.49 -23.93
C LEU A 104 5.19 -28.56 -24.95
N GLY A 105 5.04 -29.32 -26.04
CA GLY A 105 6.08 -29.52 -27.05
C GLY A 105 7.29 -30.31 -26.54
N VAL A 106 7.10 -31.19 -25.55
CA VAL A 106 8.16 -32.00 -24.92
C VAL A 106 7.87 -33.49 -25.02
N SER A 107 8.88 -34.33 -24.83
CA SER A 107 8.71 -35.78 -24.87
C SER A 107 7.81 -36.30 -23.74
N LEU A 108 7.13 -37.42 -23.97
CA LEU A 108 6.27 -38.05 -22.97
C LEU A 108 7.02 -38.40 -21.67
N SER A 109 8.29 -38.79 -21.77
CA SER A 109 9.14 -39.06 -20.60
C SER A 109 9.41 -37.81 -19.76
N GLN A 110 9.67 -36.66 -20.41
CA GLN A 110 9.81 -35.37 -19.72
C GLN A 110 8.48 -34.94 -19.07
N THR A 111 7.36 -35.09 -19.79
CA THR A 111 6.03 -34.79 -19.24
C THR A 111 5.74 -35.63 -17.99
N ARG A 112 6.02 -36.93 -18.03
CA ARG A 112 5.88 -37.81 -16.85
C ARG A 112 6.78 -37.37 -15.69
N ARG A 113 8.02 -36.93 -15.97
CA ARG A 113 8.89 -36.38 -14.93
C ARG A 113 8.27 -35.15 -14.26
N TYR A 114 7.74 -34.21 -15.06
CA TYR A 114 7.07 -33.02 -14.53
C TYR A 114 5.82 -33.36 -13.70
N ILE A 115 5.01 -34.32 -14.15
CA ILE A 115 3.84 -34.81 -13.40
C ILE A 115 4.29 -35.44 -12.07
N ASN A 116 5.30 -36.30 -12.08
CA ASN A 116 5.82 -36.93 -10.87
C ASN A 116 6.38 -35.89 -9.88
N ASP A 117 7.01 -34.83 -10.37
CA ASP A 117 7.50 -33.75 -9.52
C ASP A 117 6.33 -32.95 -8.89
N LEU A 118 5.26 -32.71 -9.65
CA LEU A 118 4.03 -32.08 -9.14
C LEU A 118 3.28 -32.95 -8.13
N GLU A 119 3.30 -34.28 -8.32
CA GLU A 119 2.70 -35.25 -7.40
C GLU A 119 3.45 -35.31 -6.07
N LYS A 120 4.79 -35.28 -6.09
CA LYS A 120 5.61 -35.14 -4.87
C LYS A 120 5.32 -33.85 -4.11
N MET A 121 4.98 -32.78 -4.83
CA MET A 121 4.58 -31.50 -4.25
C MET A 121 3.11 -31.47 -3.78
N LYS A 122 2.36 -32.56 -3.98
CA LYS A 122 0.91 -32.65 -3.70
C LYS A 122 0.08 -31.60 -4.45
N ILE A 123 0.50 -31.26 -5.66
CA ILE A 123 -0.20 -30.30 -6.53
C ILE A 123 -1.09 -31.03 -7.54
N ALA A 124 -0.59 -32.13 -8.11
CA ALA A 124 -1.30 -32.94 -9.08
C ALA A 124 -1.34 -34.41 -8.63
N LYS A 125 -2.32 -35.15 -9.14
CA LYS A 125 -2.48 -36.58 -8.89
C LYS A 125 -2.62 -37.31 -10.21
N VAL A 126 -2.02 -38.51 -10.30
CA VAL A 126 -2.30 -39.45 -11.38
C VAL A 126 -3.48 -40.34 -10.97
N ASN A 127 -4.51 -40.37 -11.81
CA ASN A 127 -5.72 -41.16 -11.61
C ASN A 127 -5.52 -42.61 -12.08
N GLU A 128 -6.42 -43.49 -11.66
CA GLU A 128 -6.37 -44.93 -11.98
C GLU A 128 -6.43 -45.20 -13.50
N ASP A 129 -7.11 -44.33 -14.25
CA ASP A 129 -7.22 -44.37 -15.71
C ASP A 129 -6.00 -43.77 -16.44
N SER A 130 -4.91 -43.51 -15.72
CA SER A 130 -3.69 -42.87 -16.23
C SER A 130 -3.89 -41.43 -16.74
N THR A 131 -4.97 -40.77 -16.33
CA THR A 131 -5.12 -39.31 -16.50
C THR A 131 -4.51 -38.56 -15.32
N VAL A 132 -4.38 -37.24 -15.46
CA VAL A 132 -3.84 -36.36 -14.43
C VAL A 132 -4.89 -35.30 -14.09
N SER A 133 -5.05 -35.01 -12.81
CA SER A 133 -5.90 -33.93 -12.30
C SER A 133 -5.19 -33.18 -11.17
N LEU A 134 -5.74 -32.05 -10.74
CA LEU A 134 -5.25 -31.38 -9.52
C LEU A 134 -5.55 -32.24 -8.28
N ASP A 135 -4.67 -32.17 -7.30
CA ASP A 135 -4.89 -32.83 -6.02
C ASP A 135 -5.99 -32.09 -5.23
N SER A 136 -6.88 -32.81 -4.56
CA SER A 136 -7.97 -32.20 -3.76
C SER A 136 -7.48 -31.38 -2.57
N SER A 137 -6.25 -31.62 -2.11
CA SER A 137 -5.60 -30.87 -1.02
C SER A 137 -4.83 -29.65 -1.51
N PHE A 138 -4.72 -29.47 -2.83
CA PHE A 138 -4.07 -28.32 -3.40
C PHE A 138 -4.98 -27.08 -3.25
N ASP A 139 -4.61 -26.19 -2.34
CA ASP A 139 -5.29 -24.91 -2.16
C ASP A 139 -5.04 -24.00 -3.36
N GLU A 140 -6.08 -23.83 -4.17
CA GLU A 140 -6.02 -23.05 -5.42
C GLU A 140 -5.81 -21.55 -5.17
N GLU A 141 -6.19 -21.05 -3.99
CA GLU A 141 -6.07 -19.63 -3.61
C GLU A 141 -4.61 -19.19 -3.49
N THR A 142 -3.71 -20.10 -3.07
CA THR A 142 -2.29 -19.80 -2.88
C THR A 142 -1.55 -19.51 -4.21
N MET A 143 -2.13 -19.88 -5.36
CA MET A 143 -1.55 -19.69 -6.70
C MET A 143 -2.38 -18.76 -7.60
N ASN A 144 -3.24 -17.90 -7.04
CA ASN A 144 -3.89 -16.81 -7.78
C ASN A 144 -2.88 -15.69 -8.13
N ILE A 145 -1.83 -16.03 -8.89
CA ILE A 145 -1.07 -15.06 -9.66
C ILE A 145 -1.95 -14.72 -10.86
N ARG A 146 -2.95 -13.85 -10.65
CA ARG A 146 -3.63 -13.20 -11.76
C ARG A 146 -2.58 -12.35 -12.47
N ILE A 147 -2.14 -12.80 -13.63
CA ILE A 147 -1.46 -11.94 -14.59
C ILE A 147 -2.53 -11.01 -15.14
N GLU A 148 -2.88 -9.99 -14.38
CA GLU A 148 -3.49 -8.80 -14.97
C GLU A 148 -2.40 -8.23 -15.88
N LYS A 149 -2.51 -8.51 -17.19
CA LYS A 149 -1.85 -7.67 -18.16
C LYS A 149 -2.41 -6.28 -17.91
N ASN A 150 -1.63 -5.40 -17.30
CA ASN A 150 -1.86 -3.98 -17.41
C ASN A 150 -1.76 -3.65 -18.90
N GLU A 151 -2.88 -3.74 -19.60
CA GLU A 151 -3.13 -2.93 -20.79
C GLU A 151 -3.26 -1.49 -20.31
N GLU A 152 -2.12 -0.90 -19.94
CA GLU A 152 -2.01 0.55 -19.85
C GLU A 152 -2.12 1.09 -21.28
N LYS A 153 -3.16 1.90 -21.49
CA LYS A 153 -3.37 2.75 -22.67
C LYS A 153 -2.23 3.73 -22.86
#